data_AF-A0A084II62-F1
#
_entry.id   AF-A0A084II62-F1
#
_cell.length_a   1.000
_cell.length_b   1.000
_cell.length_c   1.000
_cell.angle_alpha   90.00
_cell.angle_beta   90.00
_cell.angle_gamma   90.00
#
_symmetry.space_group_name_H-M   'P 1'
#
loop_
_entity.id
_entity.type
_entity.pdbx_description
1 polymer ?
#
loop_
_entity_poly.entity_id
_entity_poly.type
_entity_poly.pdbx_seq_one_letter_code
_entity_poly.pdbx_strand_id
1 'polypeptide(L)'
;MLVGGGVASAADTITLAQLDRNEGGHPNQESIPGYTDLAREIPRDFPVPTYAHDLAASNFMPVARLQGVTAAQAAAFYPPVLERQGWTIRRQTVQPGFFGLVACPKTGRCVNLTAASPNGPVKPIGLKLVFFTRSALP
;
A
#
# COMPACT_ATOMS: atom_id res chain seq x y z
N MET A 1 -1.45 -41.25 10.19
CA MET A 1 -1.36 -40.14 11.17
C MET A 1 -0.84 -38.91 10.43
N LEU A 2 -1.58 -37.81 10.51
CA LEU A 2 -1.38 -36.58 9.73
C LEU A 2 -0.12 -35.84 10.21
N VAL A 3 0.83 -35.59 9.31
CA VAL A 3 1.93 -34.64 9.54
C VAL A 3 1.37 -33.25 9.26
N GLY A 4 1.38 -32.40 10.30
CA GLY A 4 0.77 -31.08 10.31
C GLY A 4 1.27 -30.21 9.16
N GLY A 5 0.34 -29.82 8.30
CA GLY A 5 0.54 -28.74 7.35
C GLY A 5 0.76 -27.44 8.12
N GLY A 6 1.99 -26.95 8.10
CA GLY A 6 2.27 -25.55 8.41
C GLY A 6 1.60 -24.69 7.34
N VAL A 7 0.39 -24.24 7.63
CA VAL A 7 -0.27 -23.20 6.84
C VAL A 7 0.61 -21.95 6.88
N ALA A 8 0.97 -21.46 5.70
CA ALA A 8 1.77 -20.25 5.52
C ALA A 8 1.23 -19.11 6.39
N SER A 9 2.13 -18.44 7.12
CA SER A 9 1.81 -17.24 7.89
C SER A 9 1.03 -16.28 6.99
N ALA A 10 -0.24 -16.05 7.33
CA ALA A 10 -1.03 -15.01 6.71
C ALA A 10 -0.25 -13.72 6.97
N ALA A 11 0.37 -13.15 5.93
CA ALA A 11 1.12 -11.91 6.10
C ALA A 11 0.23 -10.91 6.86
N ASP A 12 0.64 -10.55 8.08
CA ASP A 12 -0.17 -9.71 8.95
C ASP A 12 -0.48 -8.41 8.22
N THR A 13 -1.77 -8.21 7.94
CA THR A 13 -2.27 -7.14 7.08
C THR A 13 -3.18 -6.25 7.92
N ILE A 14 -2.94 -4.94 7.84
CA ILE A 14 -3.88 -3.90 8.30
C ILE A 14 -4.32 -3.07 7.09
N THR A 15 -5.32 -2.21 7.28
CA THR A 15 -5.75 -1.27 6.22
C THR A 15 -5.10 0.10 6.40
N LEU A 16 -5.07 0.92 5.33
CA LEU A 16 -4.63 2.32 5.44
C LEU A 16 -5.38 3.09 6.53
N ALA A 17 -6.69 2.88 6.69
CA ALA A 17 -7.45 3.52 7.77
C ALA A 17 -7.17 2.94 9.17
N GLN A 18 -6.68 1.70 9.28
CA GLN A 18 -6.19 1.18 10.55
C GLN A 18 -4.82 1.78 10.88
N LEU A 19 -3.92 1.87 9.90
CA LEU A 19 -2.62 2.52 10.07
C LEU A 19 -2.77 3.98 10.48
N ASP A 20 -3.59 4.73 9.76
CA ASP A 20 -3.92 6.13 10.06
C ASP A 20 -4.38 6.30 11.52
N ARG A 21 -5.35 5.49 11.97
CA ARG A 21 -5.81 5.50 13.37
C ARG A 21 -4.72 5.13 14.38
N ASN A 22 -3.88 4.15 14.07
CA ASN A 22 -2.78 3.74 14.95
C ASN A 22 -1.74 4.85 15.13
N GLU A 23 -1.59 5.73 14.14
CA GLU A 23 -0.68 6.88 14.16
C GLU A 23 -1.33 8.16 14.70
N GLY A 24 -2.57 8.07 15.22
CA GLY A 24 -3.29 9.20 15.81
C GLY A 24 -4.17 9.97 14.83
N GLY A 25 -4.40 9.45 13.62
CA GLY A 25 -5.37 9.95 12.66
C GLY A 25 -6.82 9.77 13.14
N HIS A 26 -7.67 10.75 12.85
CA HIS A 26 -9.05 10.77 13.33
C HIS A 26 -10.03 10.14 12.32
N PRO A 27 -10.92 9.21 12.75
CA PRO A 27 -11.73 8.41 11.84
C PRO A 27 -12.78 9.20 11.04
N ASN A 28 -13.24 10.35 11.55
CA ASN A 28 -14.47 11.02 11.10
C ASN A 28 -14.33 12.51 10.80
N GLN A 29 -13.13 13.09 10.79
CA GLN A 29 -13.02 14.55 10.78
C GLN A 29 -12.71 15.10 9.40
N GLU A 30 -13.55 16.05 8.98
CA GLU A 30 -13.17 17.09 8.04
C GLU A 30 -11.93 17.79 8.59
N SER A 31 -10.78 17.61 7.95
CA SER A 31 -9.65 18.55 7.92
C SER A 31 -9.33 19.25 9.25
N ILE A 32 -8.79 18.56 10.25
CA ILE A 32 -8.24 19.24 11.45
C ILE A 32 -6.83 19.76 11.12
N PRO A 33 -6.54 21.06 11.32
CA PRO A 33 -5.19 21.58 11.11
C PRO A 33 -4.16 20.87 12.00
N GLY A 34 -3.14 20.25 11.39
CA GLY A 34 -2.04 19.57 12.09
C GLY A 34 -2.10 18.04 12.07
N TYR A 35 -3.15 17.45 11.50
CA TYR A 35 -3.30 15.99 11.38
C TYR A 35 -3.21 15.54 9.90
N THR A 36 -2.64 14.36 9.67
CA THR A 36 -2.62 13.73 8.35
C THR A 36 -3.99 13.13 8.07
N ASP A 37 -4.83 13.80 7.27
CA ASP A 37 -6.06 13.19 6.80
C ASP A 37 -5.80 12.40 5.51
N LEU A 38 -6.26 11.14 5.46
CA LEU A 38 -6.35 10.41 4.20
C LEU A 38 -7.30 11.17 3.26
N ALA A 39 -6.77 11.68 2.16
CA ALA A 39 -7.58 12.31 1.12
C ALA A 39 -8.74 11.38 0.71
N ARG A 40 -9.93 11.96 0.47
CA ARG A 40 -11.17 11.24 0.14
C ARG A 40 -11.02 10.21 -0.99
N GLU A 41 -10.04 10.43 -1.86
CA GLU A 41 -9.74 9.61 -3.02
C GLU A 41 -8.81 8.41 -2.76
N ILE A 42 -8.26 8.30 -1.56
CA ILE A 42 -7.40 7.19 -1.13
C ILE A 42 -8.28 6.09 -0.52
N PRO A 43 -8.27 4.85 -1.07
CA PRO A 43 -9.06 3.75 -0.52
C PRO A 43 -8.62 3.39 0.90
N ARG A 44 -9.51 3.63 1.86
CA ARG A 44 -9.28 3.40 3.30
C ARG A 44 -9.09 1.92 3.67
N ASP A 45 -9.59 1.04 2.83
CA ASP A 45 -9.54 -0.42 2.94
C ASP A 45 -8.29 -1.04 2.27
N PHE A 46 -7.45 -0.24 1.61
CA PHE A 46 -6.26 -0.75 0.94
C PHE A 46 -5.31 -1.44 1.93
N PRO A 47 -4.81 -2.65 1.62
CA PRO A 47 -3.96 -3.41 2.53
C PRO A 47 -2.54 -2.83 2.63
N VAL A 48 -2.03 -2.78 3.85
CA VAL A 48 -0.63 -2.46 4.16
C VAL A 48 -0.09 -3.47 5.18
N PRO A 49 1.22 -3.76 5.16
CA PRO A 49 1.82 -4.64 6.16
C PRO A 49 1.79 -4.00 7.56
N THR A 50 1.68 -4.81 8.60
CA THR A 50 1.62 -4.34 10.01
C THR A 50 2.84 -3.57 10.50
N TYR A 51 4.00 -3.77 9.86
CA TYR A 51 5.24 -3.04 10.18
C TYR A 51 5.39 -1.70 9.43
N ALA A 52 4.40 -1.32 8.61
CA ALA A 52 4.35 0.02 8.05
C ALA A 52 4.12 1.08 9.14
N HIS A 53 4.72 2.24 8.98
CA HIS A 53 4.54 3.40 9.87
C HIS A 53 4.79 4.72 9.11
N ASP A 54 4.65 5.86 9.78
CA ASP A 54 4.81 7.22 9.24
C ASP A 54 3.99 7.48 7.96
N LEU A 55 2.69 7.20 8.04
CA LEU A 55 1.73 7.49 6.99
C LEU A 55 1.66 8.99 6.73
N ALA A 56 1.96 9.37 5.49
CA ALA A 56 1.81 10.71 4.96
C ALA A 56 0.91 10.68 3.72
N ALA A 57 -0.23 11.36 3.78
CA ALA A 57 -1.15 11.50 2.66
C ALA A 57 -1.02 12.89 2.02
N SER A 58 -1.22 12.97 0.70
CA SER A 58 -1.33 14.26 0.01
C SER A 58 -2.76 14.76 0.07
N ASN A 59 -2.95 16.03 0.42
CA ASN A 59 -4.27 16.69 0.42
C ASN A 59 -4.73 17.11 -0.98
N PHE A 60 -3.85 17.06 -1.99
CA PHE A 60 -4.13 17.53 -3.35
C PHE A 60 -4.19 16.39 -4.37
N MET A 61 -3.45 15.31 -4.13
CA MET A 61 -3.42 14.14 -5.00
C MET A 61 -3.76 12.89 -4.21
N PRO A 62 -4.34 11.86 -4.85
CA PRO A 62 -4.65 10.55 -4.26
C PRO A 62 -3.36 9.74 -4.01
N VAL A 63 -2.46 10.26 -3.18
CA VAL A 63 -1.13 9.71 -2.92
C VAL A 63 -0.97 9.49 -1.42
N ALA A 64 -0.57 8.28 -1.04
CA ALA A 64 -0.10 7.96 0.30
C ALA A 64 1.38 7.55 0.25
N ARG A 65 2.11 7.86 1.31
CA ARG A 65 3.48 7.41 1.54
C ARG A 65 3.56 6.82 2.93
N LEU A 66 4.38 5.80 3.10
CA LEU A 66 4.59 5.13 4.38
C LEU A 66 6.02 4.55 4.44
N GLN A 67 6.58 4.51 5.63
CA GLN A 67 7.90 3.99 5.96
C GLN A 67 7.81 2.56 6.50
N GLY A 68 8.95 1.98 6.88
CA GLY A 68 9.04 0.64 7.45
C GLY A 68 8.98 -0.50 6.42
N VAL A 69 8.69 -0.20 5.14
CA VAL A 69 8.54 -1.20 4.07
C VAL A 69 9.70 -1.10 3.07
N THR A 70 10.55 -2.12 3.04
CA THR A 70 11.62 -2.26 2.02
C THR A 70 11.07 -2.82 0.70
N ALA A 71 11.85 -2.68 -0.37
CA ALA A 71 11.48 -3.23 -1.68
C ALA A 71 11.28 -4.76 -1.65
N ALA A 72 12.11 -5.50 -0.91
CA ALA A 72 12.01 -6.96 -0.80
C ALA A 72 10.74 -7.37 -0.03
N GLN A 73 10.44 -6.67 1.06
CA GLN A 73 9.21 -6.86 1.83
C GLN A 73 7.96 -6.57 0.99
N ALA A 74 7.95 -5.46 0.25
CA ALA A 74 6.84 -5.11 -0.64
C ALA A 74 6.63 -6.17 -1.73
N ALA A 75 7.71 -6.68 -2.34
CA ALA A 75 7.67 -7.71 -3.36
C ALA A 75 7.10 -9.05 -2.85
N ALA A 76 7.36 -9.39 -1.57
CA ALA A 76 6.82 -10.59 -0.94
C ALA A 76 5.37 -10.40 -0.45
N PHE A 77 5.02 -9.21 0.01
CA PHE A 77 3.72 -8.90 0.59
C PHE A 77 2.62 -8.68 -0.46
N TYR A 78 2.85 -7.78 -1.41
CA TYR A 78 1.76 -7.23 -2.22
C TYR A 78 1.16 -8.22 -3.22
N PRO A 79 1.93 -9.00 -4.01
CA PRO A 79 1.33 -9.89 -4.99
C PRO A 79 0.31 -10.89 -4.40
N PRO A 80 0.64 -11.70 -3.38
CA PRO A 80 -0.31 -12.66 -2.83
C PRO A 80 -1.45 -12.01 -2.03
N VAL A 81 -1.26 -10.82 -1.47
CA VAL A 81 -2.33 -10.09 -0.77
C VAL A 81 -3.34 -9.53 -1.77
N LEU A 82 -2.86 -8.88 -2.82
CA LEU A 82 -3.71 -8.25 -3.84
C LEU A 82 -4.48 -9.30 -4.66
N GLU A 83 -3.85 -10.42 -5.03
CA GLU A 83 -4.52 -11.52 -5.71
C GLU A 83 -5.65 -12.13 -4.87
N ARG A 84 -5.42 -12.36 -3.56
CA ARG A 84 -6.46 -12.85 -2.64
C ARG A 84 -7.63 -11.88 -2.49
N GLN A 85 -7.38 -10.57 -2.63
CA GLN A 85 -8.42 -9.55 -2.61
C GLN A 85 -9.07 -9.32 -3.99
N GLY A 86 -8.76 -10.15 -4.99
CA GLY A 86 -9.37 -10.08 -6.32
C GLY A 86 -8.86 -8.91 -7.18
N TRP A 87 -7.67 -8.37 -6.87
CA TRP A 87 -7.00 -7.39 -7.72
C TRP A 87 -6.22 -8.11 -8.82
N THR A 88 -6.18 -7.50 -10.00
CA THR A 88 -5.35 -7.95 -11.12
C THR A 88 -4.07 -7.14 -11.17
N ILE A 89 -2.92 -7.80 -11.04
CA ILE A 89 -1.60 -7.20 -11.26
C ILE A 89 -1.40 -7.02 -12.77
N ARG A 90 -1.25 -5.77 -13.21
CA ARG A 90 -1.11 -5.38 -14.62
C ARG A 90 0.34 -5.24 -15.04
N ARG A 91 1.18 -4.76 -14.12
CA ARG A 91 2.61 -4.57 -14.33
C ARG A 91 3.33 -4.80 -13.01
N GLN A 92 4.48 -5.44 -13.08
CA GLN A 92 5.37 -5.62 -11.95
C GLN A 92 6.81 -5.39 -12.39
N THR A 93 7.62 -4.82 -11.52
CA THR A 93 9.05 -4.56 -11.73
C THR A 93 9.76 -4.82 -10.41
N VAL A 94 10.76 -5.70 -10.44
CA VAL A 94 11.56 -6.05 -9.27
C VAL A 94 13.02 -5.83 -9.63
N GLN A 95 13.70 -4.97 -8.89
CA GLN A 95 15.12 -4.69 -9.03
C GLN A 95 15.76 -4.62 -7.64
N PRO A 96 17.08 -4.82 -7.50
CA PRO A 96 17.76 -4.65 -6.22
C PRO A 96 17.46 -3.28 -5.59
N GLY A 97 16.80 -3.28 -4.43
CA GLY A 97 16.41 -2.07 -3.70
C GLY A 97 15.23 -1.29 -4.28
N PHE A 98 14.53 -1.80 -5.31
CA PHE A 98 13.35 -1.18 -5.89
C PHE A 98 12.27 -2.21 -6.26
N PHE A 99 11.03 -1.93 -5.87
CA PHE A 99 9.86 -2.68 -6.28
C PHE A 99 8.81 -1.73 -6.84
N GLY A 100 8.22 -2.09 -7.97
CA GLY A 100 7.14 -1.34 -8.62
C GLY A 100 6.03 -2.29 -9.03
N LEU A 101 4.78 -1.91 -8.79
CA LEU A 101 3.63 -2.72 -9.15
C LEU A 101 2.44 -1.83 -9.50
N VAL A 102 1.73 -2.18 -10.57
CA VAL A 102 0.43 -1.59 -10.90
C VAL A 102 -0.62 -2.68 -10.81
N ALA A 103 -1.62 -2.48 -9.96
CA ALA A 103 -2.75 -3.39 -9.82
C ALA A 103 -4.07 -2.64 -9.87
N CYS A 104 -5.10 -3.32 -10.36
CA CYS A 104 -6.45 -2.79 -10.42
C CYS A 104 -7.44 -3.78 -9.80
N PRO A 105 -8.36 -3.34 -8.95
CA PRO A 105 -9.49 -4.15 -8.52
C PRO A 105 -10.51 -4.31 -9.68
N LYS A 106 -11.48 -5.22 -9.52
CA LYS A 106 -12.60 -5.35 -10.47
C LYS A 106 -13.40 -4.06 -10.60
N THR A 107 -13.60 -3.36 -9.48
CA THR A 107 -14.31 -2.07 -9.38
C THR A 107 -13.52 -1.13 -8.47
N GLY A 108 -13.51 0.16 -8.80
CA GLY A 108 -12.80 1.18 -8.02
C GLY A 108 -11.53 1.70 -8.71
N ARG A 109 -10.55 2.13 -7.89
CA ARG A 109 -9.32 2.78 -8.37
C ARG A 109 -8.17 1.79 -8.44
N CYS A 110 -7.34 1.93 -9.47
CA CYS A 110 -6.07 1.22 -9.55
C CYS A 110 -5.06 1.85 -8.60
N VAL A 111 -4.02 1.09 -8.27
CA VAL A 111 -2.86 1.57 -7.50
C VAL A 111 -1.60 1.42 -8.34
N ASN A 112 -0.76 2.45 -8.32
CA ASN A 112 0.64 2.38 -8.69
C ASN A 112 1.45 2.45 -7.41
N LEU A 113 2.11 1.36 -7.09
CA LEU A 113 2.86 1.14 -5.88
C LEU A 113 4.35 1.12 -6.22
N THR A 114 5.14 1.91 -5.52
CA THR A 114 6.59 1.85 -5.57
C THR A 114 7.18 1.77 -4.19
N ALA A 115 8.11 0.85 -3.96
CA ALA A 115 8.87 0.74 -2.73
C ALA A 115 10.36 0.88 -3.04
N ALA A 116 11.05 1.69 -2.23
CA ALA A 116 12.49 1.87 -2.33
C ALA A 116 13.17 1.55 -1.00
N SER A 117 14.25 0.76 -1.05
CA SER A 117 15.05 0.43 0.13
C SER A 117 16.08 1.55 0.43
N PRO A 118 16.58 1.66 1.67
CA PRO A 118 17.54 2.70 2.06
C PRO A 118 18.75 2.87 1.13
N ASN A 119 19.30 1.76 0.65
CA ASN A 119 20.47 1.69 -0.23
C ASN A 119 20.12 1.43 -1.70
N GLY A 120 18.84 1.62 -2.07
CA GLY A 120 18.36 1.42 -3.43
C GLY A 120 18.62 2.62 -4.35
N PRO A 121 18.41 2.44 -5.67
CA PRO A 121 18.64 3.48 -6.67
C PRO A 121 17.56 4.57 -6.70
N VAL A 122 16.46 4.39 -5.96
CA VAL A 122 15.28 5.28 -5.99
C VAL A 122 15.07 5.94 -4.63
N LYS A 123 14.69 7.21 -4.63
CA LYS A 123 14.29 8.00 -3.44
C LYS A 123 12.90 8.61 -3.68
N PRO A 124 12.11 8.90 -2.63
CA PRO A 124 12.38 8.67 -1.21
C PRO A 124 12.31 7.18 -0.81
N ILE A 125 12.91 6.84 0.34
CA ILE A 125 12.84 5.51 0.95
C ILE A 125 11.39 5.24 1.43
N GLY A 126 11.00 3.98 1.41
CA GLY A 126 9.70 3.52 1.87
C GLY A 126 8.77 3.23 0.69
N LEU A 127 7.49 3.15 0.99
CA LEU A 127 6.42 2.85 0.05
C LEU A 127 5.68 4.12 -0.34
N LYS A 128 5.41 4.25 -1.64
CA LYS A 128 4.53 5.26 -2.22
C LYS A 128 3.39 4.55 -2.96
N LEU A 129 2.18 4.98 -2.67
CA LEU A 129 0.93 4.52 -3.27
C LEU A 129 0.31 5.70 -4.01
N VAL A 130 0.02 5.52 -5.30
CA VAL A 130 -0.70 6.49 -6.12
C VAL A 130 -1.97 5.83 -6.63
N PHE A 131 -3.13 6.33 -6.22
CA PHE A 131 -4.43 5.80 -6.61
C PHE A 131 -5.02 6.59 -7.76
N PHE A 132 -5.41 5.91 -8.83
CA PHE A 132 -5.93 6.58 -10.02
C PHE A 132 -7.14 5.83 -10.55
N THR A 133 -8.12 6.58 -11.04
CA THR A 133 -9.15 6.00 -11.90
C THR A 133 -8.45 5.48 -13.14
N ARG A 134 -8.78 4.27 -13.57
CA ARG A 134 -8.42 3.84 -14.91
C ARG A 134 -9.08 4.84 -15.85
N SER A 135 -8.31 5.75 -16.46
CA SER A 135 -8.84 6.56 -17.55
C SER A 135 -9.37 5.56 -18.58
N ALA A 136 -10.67 5.61 -18.83
CA ALA A 136 -11.28 4.90 -19.93
C ALA A 136 -10.76 5.55 -21.22
N LEU A 137 -9.54 5.19 -21.62
CA LEU A 137 -8.93 5.57 -22.88
C LEU A 137 -8.15 4.35 -23.38
N PRO A 138 -8.24 4.06 -24.69
CA PRO A 138 -9.22 3.11 -25.25
C PRO A 138 -8.78 1.65 -25.21
#